data_AF-V8NAN4-F1
#
_entry.id   AF-V8NAN4-F1
#
_cell.length_a   1.000
_cell.length_b   1.000
_cell.length_c   1.000
_cell.angle_alpha   90.00
_cell.angle_beta   90.00
_cell.angle_gamma   90.00
#
_symmetry.space_group_name_H-M   'P 1'
#
loop_
_entity.id
_entity.type
_entity.pdbx_description
1 polymer ?
#
loop_
_entity_poly.entity_id
_entity_poly.type
_entity_poly.pdbx_seq_one_letter_code
_entity_poly.pdbx_strand_id
1 'polypeptide(L)'
;MLLAEQTSSSQSLQTVQSTLNMMQEMMVKMHELIAKNHDDKKTEMRTEIGDVKNEIHNLNIKIGEMQQKMLKNEQKLDIVEARTEKLEKRIEESEQNWKELCGEIYESDIYGARKGIFFLRFQNLMEDKKEDIRAVMINLIAVALQKPSSEIESEVDEVYK
;
A
#
# COMPACT_ATOMS: atom_id res chain seq x y z
N MET A 1 87.50 55.13 47.47
CA MET A 1 86.24 55.60 46.87
C MET A 1 86.05 55.01 45.47
N LEU A 2 86.99 55.24 44.52
CA LEU A 2 86.99 54.63 43.17
C LEU A 2 86.80 53.10 43.10
N LEU A 3 87.45 52.33 43.97
CA LEU A 3 87.34 50.85 43.99
C LEU A 3 85.94 50.35 44.41
N ALA A 4 85.22 51.11 45.24
CA ALA A 4 83.87 50.75 45.70
C ALA A 4 82.80 51.06 44.62
N GLU A 5 83.00 52.14 43.84
CA GLU A 5 82.15 52.46 42.69
C GLU A 5 82.34 51.47 41.52
N GLN A 6 83.58 51.01 41.28
CA GLN A 6 83.87 49.98 40.27
C GLN A 6 83.26 48.61 40.60
N THR A 7 83.30 48.20 41.88
CA THR A 7 82.68 46.95 42.33
C THR A 7 81.16 47.03 42.35
N SER A 8 80.59 48.17 42.76
CA SER A 8 79.16 48.48 42.68
C SER A 8 78.62 48.42 41.24
N SER A 9 79.32 49.04 40.28
CA SER A 9 78.93 49.04 38.87
C SER A 9 79.01 47.64 38.22
N SER A 10 79.97 46.81 38.65
CA SER A 10 80.09 45.42 38.17
C SER A 10 78.95 44.53 38.69
N GLN A 11 78.58 44.69 39.97
CA GLN A 11 77.44 43.98 40.56
C GLN A 11 76.10 44.37 39.94
N SER A 12 75.91 45.66 39.59
CA SER A 12 74.67 46.08 38.92
C SER A 12 74.55 45.48 37.50
N LEU A 13 75.66 45.42 36.75
CA LEU A 13 75.70 44.82 35.41
C LEU A 13 75.38 43.32 35.44
N GLN A 14 75.96 42.57 36.40
CA GLN A 14 75.65 41.14 36.59
C GLN A 14 74.17 40.90 36.93
N THR A 15 73.58 41.77 37.76
CA THR A 15 72.16 41.67 38.14
C THR A 15 71.23 41.89 36.95
N VAL A 16 71.55 42.88 36.10
CA VAL A 16 70.81 43.14 34.85
C VAL A 16 70.93 41.96 33.89
N GLN A 17 72.13 41.42 33.71
CA GLN A 17 72.38 40.26 32.85
C GLN A 17 71.60 39.02 33.30
N SER A 18 71.61 38.73 34.61
CA SER A 18 70.85 37.62 35.19
C SER A 18 69.35 37.77 34.96
N THR A 19 68.82 38.98 35.13
CA THR A 19 67.41 39.28 34.90
C THR A 19 67.02 39.10 33.43
N LEU A 20 67.86 39.59 32.51
CA LEU A 20 67.68 39.41 31.06
C LEU A 20 67.68 37.94 30.65
N ASN A 21 68.61 37.14 31.17
CA ASN A 21 68.67 35.70 30.93
C ASN A 21 67.40 35.00 31.44
N MET A 22 66.91 35.35 32.63
CA MET A 22 65.65 34.81 33.15
C MET A 22 64.45 35.18 32.28
N MET A 23 64.38 36.41 31.78
CA MET A 23 63.32 36.82 30.83
C MET A 23 63.40 36.05 29.52
N GLN A 24 64.59 35.84 28.97
CA GLN A 24 64.79 35.05 27.75
C GLN A 24 64.37 33.59 27.95
N GLU A 25 64.75 32.95 29.06
CA GLU A 25 64.31 31.59 29.38
C GLU A 25 62.79 31.49 29.53
N MET A 26 62.15 32.45 30.20
CA MET A 26 60.69 32.50 30.30
C MET A 26 60.03 32.67 28.92
N MET A 27 60.59 33.53 28.07
CA MET A 27 60.08 33.75 26.72
C MET A 27 60.20 32.50 25.84
N VAL A 28 61.31 31.77 25.93
CA VAL A 28 61.49 30.50 25.21
C VAL A 28 60.48 29.47 25.69
N LYS A 29 60.35 29.26 27.00
CA LYS A 29 59.34 28.34 27.58
C LYS A 29 57.92 28.71 27.18
N MET A 30 57.60 30.01 27.13
CA MET A 30 56.29 30.49 26.70
C MET A 30 56.02 30.18 25.22
N HIS A 31 57.02 30.38 24.34
CA HIS A 31 56.89 30.02 22.93
C HIS A 31 56.74 28.51 22.72
N GLU A 32 57.49 27.69 23.44
CA GLU A 32 57.37 26.22 23.40
C GLU A 32 55.96 25.77 23.81
N LEU A 33 55.42 26.36 24.88
CA LEU A 33 54.07 26.06 25.36
C LEU A 33 52.99 26.45 24.33
N ILE A 34 53.12 27.63 23.72
CA ILE A 34 52.20 28.11 22.67
C ILE A 34 52.28 27.20 21.44
N ALA A 35 53.48 26.85 21.00
CA ALA A 35 53.68 25.97 19.84
C ALA A 35 53.07 24.58 20.08
N LYS A 36 53.30 24.00 21.27
CA LYS A 36 52.71 22.72 21.65
C LYS A 36 51.17 22.79 21.68
N ASN A 37 50.60 23.78 22.35
CA ASN A 37 49.15 23.95 22.41
C ASN A 37 48.52 24.12 21.01
N HIS A 38 49.20 24.83 20.12
CA HIS A 38 48.75 25.00 18.74
C HIS A 38 48.75 23.67 17.98
N ASP A 39 49.79 22.85 18.15
CA ASP A 39 49.88 21.55 17.47
C ASP A 39 48.88 20.53 18.04
N ASP A 40 48.68 20.53 19.35
CA ASP A 40 47.66 19.73 20.04
C ASP A 40 46.27 20.06 19.50
N LYS A 41 45.90 21.35 19.46
CA LYS A 41 44.59 21.80 18.96
C LYS A 41 44.40 21.49 17.47
N LYS A 42 45.45 21.63 16.66
CA LYS A 42 45.42 21.26 15.24
C LYS A 42 45.17 19.76 15.05
N THR A 43 45.75 18.92 15.91
CA THR A 43 45.58 17.46 15.88
C THR A 43 44.17 17.06 16.32
N GLU A 44 43.65 17.67 17.38
CA GLU A 44 42.28 17.48 17.86
C GLU A 44 41.27 17.85 16.76
N MET A 45 41.38 19.05 16.20
CA MET A 45 40.51 19.50 15.09
C MET A 45 40.58 18.57 13.88
N ARG A 46 41.77 18.08 13.51
CA ARG A 46 41.92 17.15 12.39
C ARG A 46 41.20 15.83 12.66
N THR A 47 41.25 15.34 13.90
CA THR A 47 40.59 14.10 14.30
C THR A 47 39.07 14.26 14.26
N GLU A 48 38.53 15.31 14.89
CA GLU A 48 37.09 15.58 14.89
C GLU A 48 36.53 15.76 13.48
N ILE A 49 37.23 16.51 12.62
CA ILE A 49 36.83 16.67 11.20
C ILE A 49 36.84 15.32 10.47
N GLY A 50 37.81 14.45 10.78
CA GLY A 50 37.90 13.10 10.24
C GLY A 50 36.68 12.24 10.63
N ASP A 51 36.32 12.27 11.90
CA ASP A 51 35.19 11.52 12.44
C ASP A 51 33.87 12.00 11.85
N VAL A 52 33.63 13.31 11.81
CA VAL A 52 32.46 13.91 11.17
C VAL A 52 32.36 13.52 9.70
N LYS A 53 33.48 13.51 8.97
CA LYS A 53 33.50 13.11 7.56
C LYS A 53 33.11 11.63 7.38
N ASN A 54 33.55 10.76 8.28
CA ASN A 54 33.18 9.35 8.27
C ASN A 54 31.69 9.15 8.58
N GLU A 55 31.14 9.89 9.55
CA GLU A 55 29.71 9.88 9.85
C GLU A 55 28.86 10.34 8.66
N ILE A 56 29.24 11.45 8.02
CA ILE A 56 28.58 11.94 6.81
C ILE A 56 28.60 10.89 5.70
N HIS A 57 29.74 10.23 5.49
CA HIS A 57 29.85 9.17 4.50
C HIS A 57 28.90 8.00 4.79
N ASN A 58 28.84 7.55 6.05
CA ASN A 58 27.94 6.49 6.48
C ASN A 58 26.47 6.87 6.33
N LEU A 59 26.10 8.12 6.64
CA LEU A 59 24.75 8.64 6.43
C LEU A 59 24.38 8.66 4.95
N ASN A 60 25.28 9.09 4.08
CA ASN A 60 25.05 9.09 2.63
C ASN A 60 24.77 7.69 2.08
N ILE A 61 25.51 6.66 2.55
CA ILE A 61 25.24 5.27 2.17
C ILE A 61 23.83 4.86 2.59
N LYS A 62 23.47 5.09 3.86
CA LYS A 62 22.13 4.73 4.39
C LYS A 62 21.01 5.46 3.64
N ILE A 63 21.21 6.72 3.29
CA ILE A 63 20.25 7.51 2.49
C ILE A 63 20.08 6.88 1.10
N GLY A 64 21.17 6.49 0.45
CA GLY A 64 21.12 5.80 -0.85
C GLY A 64 20.33 4.48 -0.78
N GLU A 65 20.56 3.68 0.26
CA GLU A 65 19.80 2.44 0.48
C GLU A 65 18.30 2.70 0.70
N MET A 66 17.95 3.74 1.46
CA MET A 66 16.55 4.14 1.67
C MET A 66 15.90 4.57 0.36
N GLN A 67 16.57 5.37 -0.46
CA GLN A 67 16.07 5.78 -1.78
C GLN A 67 15.81 4.58 -2.69
N GLN A 68 16.71 3.60 -2.70
CA GLN A 68 16.53 2.37 -3.48
C GLN A 68 15.33 1.54 -3.00
N LYS A 69 15.12 1.42 -1.69
CA LYS A 69 13.95 0.73 -1.12
C LYS A 69 12.66 1.47 -1.43
N MET A 70 12.67 2.80 -1.37
CA MET A 70 11.52 3.64 -1.68
C MET A 70 11.07 3.46 -3.14
N LEU A 71 12.00 3.52 -4.10
CA LEU A 71 11.70 3.29 -5.52
C LEU A 71 11.11 1.88 -5.77
N LYS A 72 11.66 0.85 -5.11
CA LYS A 72 11.10 -0.50 -5.21
C LYS A 72 9.70 -0.62 -4.62
N ASN A 73 9.40 0.13 -3.56
CA ASN A 73 8.09 0.13 -2.94
C ASN A 73 7.06 0.87 -3.82
N GLU A 74 7.44 1.99 -4.42
CA GLU A 74 6.61 2.73 -5.37
C GLU A 74 6.21 1.84 -6.56
N GLN A 75 7.17 1.16 -7.18
CA GLN A 75 6.89 0.19 -8.25
C GLN A 75 5.95 -0.94 -7.82
N LYS A 76 6.07 -1.43 -6.58
CA LYS A 76 5.17 -2.46 -6.06
C LYS A 76 3.77 -1.92 -5.81
N LEU A 77 3.67 -0.66 -5.37
CA LEU A 77 2.39 0.00 -5.15
C LEU A 77 1.62 0.13 -6.45
N ASP A 78 2.27 0.61 -7.53
CA ASP A 78 1.66 0.71 -8.86
C ASP A 78 1.09 -0.63 -9.35
N ILE A 79 1.84 -1.72 -9.14
CA ILE A 79 1.40 -3.07 -9.51
C ILE A 79 0.17 -3.51 -8.68
N VAL A 80 0.16 -3.18 -7.39
CA VAL A 80 -0.96 -3.51 -6.50
C VAL A 80 -2.19 -2.71 -6.89
N GLU A 81 -2.06 -1.41 -7.16
CA GLU A 81 -3.17 -0.56 -7.59
C GLU A 81 -3.79 -1.06 -8.89
N ALA A 82 -2.99 -1.35 -9.91
CA ALA A 82 -3.49 -1.89 -11.18
C ALA A 82 -4.18 -3.25 -11.01
N ARG A 83 -3.69 -4.10 -10.11
CA ARG A 83 -4.33 -5.39 -9.80
C ARG A 83 -5.65 -5.19 -9.05
N THR A 84 -5.71 -4.25 -8.12
CA THR A 84 -6.91 -3.93 -7.36
C THR A 84 -8.00 -3.40 -8.28
N GLU A 85 -7.70 -2.43 -9.15
CA GLU A 85 -8.67 -1.89 -10.12
C GLU A 85 -9.23 -3.00 -11.03
N LYS A 86 -8.38 -3.93 -11.49
CA LYS A 86 -8.83 -5.08 -12.29
C LYS A 86 -9.73 -6.03 -11.50
N LEU A 87 -9.46 -6.23 -10.21
CA LEU A 87 -10.28 -7.08 -9.36
C LEU A 87 -11.63 -6.45 -9.06
N GLU A 88 -11.67 -5.13 -8.81
CA GLU A 88 -12.91 -4.38 -8.60
C GLU A 88 -13.86 -4.52 -9.80
N LYS A 89 -13.36 -4.27 -11.04
CA LYS A 89 -14.17 -4.45 -12.26
C LYS A 89 -14.73 -5.87 -12.41
N ARG A 90 -13.91 -6.89 -12.10
CA ARG A 90 -14.36 -8.30 -12.15
C ARG A 90 -15.43 -8.62 -11.10
N ILE A 91 -15.37 -7.99 -9.93
CA ILE A 91 -16.37 -8.15 -8.89
C ILE A 91 -17.67 -7.49 -9.35
N GLU A 92 -17.62 -6.26 -9.86
CA GLU A 92 -18.78 -5.55 -10.41
C GLU A 92 -19.48 -6.36 -11.53
N GLU A 93 -18.70 -6.90 -12.47
CA GLU A 93 -19.22 -7.78 -13.52
C GLU A 93 -19.88 -9.04 -12.93
N SER A 94 -19.25 -9.67 -11.93
CA SER A 94 -19.80 -10.85 -11.27
C SER A 94 -21.08 -10.55 -10.50
N GLU A 95 -21.17 -9.40 -9.83
CA GLU A 95 -22.38 -8.97 -9.11
C GLU A 95 -23.53 -8.72 -10.07
N GLN A 96 -23.25 -8.09 -11.22
CA GLN A 96 -24.25 -7.87 -12.27
C GLN A 96 -24.76 -9.20 -12.85
N ASN A 97 -23.85 -10.13 -13.16
CA ASN A 97 -24.23 -11.47 -13.64
C ASN A 97 -25.10 -12.23 -12.62
N TRP A 98 -24.77 -12.14 -11.33
CA TRP A 98 -25.57 -12.76 -10.27
C TRP A 98 -26.97 -12.15 -10.17
N LYS A 99 -27.08 -10.83 -10.29
CA LYS A 99 -28.36 -10.13 -10.27
C LYS A 99 -29.25 -10.56 -11.44
N GLU A 100 -28.68 -10.71 -12.62
CA GLU A 100 -29.39 -11.20 -13.81
C GLU A 100 -29.88 -12.64 -13.61
N LEU A 101 -28.98 -13.54 -13.19
CA LEU A 101 -29.32 -14.95 -12.93
C LEU A 101 -30.41 -15.10 -11.87
N CYS A 102 -30.35 -14.32 -10.78
CA CYS A 102 -31.41 -14.31 -9.77
C CYS A 102 -32.76 -13.85 -10.35
N GLY A 103 -32.75 -12.87 -11.25
CA GLY A 103 -33.94 -12.42 -11.95
C GLY A 103 -34.54 -13.51 -12.85
N GLU A 104 -33.70 -14.21 -13.62
CA GLU A 104 -34.13 -15.31 -14.49
C GLU A 104 -34.73 -16.48 -13.69
N ILE A 105 -34.09 -16.86 -12.58
CA ILE A 105 -34.59 -17.91 -11.69
C ILE A 105 -35.95 -17.50 -11.11
N TYR A 106 -36.08 -16.26 -10.63
CA TYR A 106 -37.33 -15.77 -10.05
C TYR A 106 -38.48 -15.78 -11.06
N GLU A 107 -38.24 -15.35 -12.30
CA GLU A 107 -39.24 -15.40 -13.37
C GLU A 107 -39.62 -16.85 -13.73
N SER A 108 -38.64 -17.76 -13.80
CA SER A 108 -38.88 -19.19 -14.03
C SER A 108 -39.72 -19.82 -12.91
N ASP A 109 -39.43 -19.51 -11.65
CA ASP A 109 -40.17 -19.99 -10.49
C ASP A 109 -41.61 -19.48 -10.47
N ILE A 110 -41.82 -18.19 -10.78
CA ILE A 110 -43.16 -17.62 -10.94
C ILE A 110 -43.92 -18.33 -12.06
N TYR A 111 -43.29 -18.55 -13.20
CA TYR A 111 -43.90 -19.25 -14.32
C TYR A 111 -44.29 -20.69 -13.93
N GLY A 112 -43.39 -21.42 -13.27
CA GLY A 112 -43.63 -22.76 -12.75
C GLY A 112 -44.80 -22.79 -11.74
N ALA A 113 -44.83 -21.86 -10.79
CA ALA A 113 -45.90 -21.74 -9.82
C ALA A 113 -47.26 -21.43 -10.49
N ARG A 114 -47.29 -20.52 -11.46
CA ARG A 114 -48.50 -20.20 -12.24
C ARG A 114 -49.01 -21.42 -13.00
N LYS A 115 -48.11 -22.17 -13.63
CA LYS A 115 -48.43 -23.43 -14.34
C LYS A 115 -48.99 -24.47 -13.36
N GLY A 116 -48.38 -24.65 -12.19
CA GLY A 116 -48.86 -25.57 -11.15
C GLY A 116 -50.25 -25.20 -10.62
N ILE A 117 -50.49 -23.92 -10.30
CA ILE A 117 -51.80 -23.43 -9.87
C ILE A 117 -52.87 -23.68 -10.93
N PHE A 118 -52.54 -23.46 -12.21
CA PHE A 118 -53.45 -23.76 -13.31
C PHE A 118 -53.84 -25.24 -13.31
N PHE A 119 -52.88 -26.17 -13.30
CA PHE A 119 -53.16 -27.60 -13.27
C PHE A 119 -53.97 -28.05 -12.05
N LEU A 120 -53.66 -27.54 -10.86
CA LEU A 120 -54.41 -27.87 -9.65
C LEU A 120 -55.88 -27.43 -9.74
N ARG A 121 -56.16 -26.27 -10.36
CA ARG A 121 -57.55 -25.85 -10.61
C ARG A 121 -58.29 -26.83 -11.53
N PHE A 122 -57.64 -27.35 -12.56
CA PHE A 122 -58.24 -28.36 -13.44
C PHE A 122 -58.51 -29.67 -12.72
N GLN A 123 -57.54 -30.14 -11.93
CA GLN A 123 -57.69 -31.36 -11.16
C GLN A 123 -58.86 -31.24 -10.18
N ASN A 124 -58.95 -30.14 -9.43
CA ASN A 124 -60.08 -29.90 -8.50
C ASN A 124 -61.42 -29.91 -9.23
N LEU A 125 -61.52 -29.31 -10.42
CA LEU A 125 -62.77 -29.33 -11.18
C LEU A 125 -63.13 -30.74 -11.66
N MET A 126 -62.17 -31.56 -12.10
CA MET A 126 -62.43 -32.97 -12.46
C MET A 126 -62.84 -33.80 -11.24
N GLU A 127 -62.21 -33.59 -10.09
CA GLU A 127 -62.51 -34.31 -8.84
C GLU A 127 -63.89 -33.91 -8.26
N ASP A 128 -64.18 -32.60 -8.19
CA ASP A 128 -65.41 -32.06 -7.58
C ASP A 128 -66.64 -32.24 -8.49
N LYS A 129 -66.48 -32.09 -9.81
CA LYS A 129 -67.58 -32.17 -10.78
C LYS A 129 -67.71 -33.54 -11.45
N LYS A 130 -66.72 -34.42 -11.31
CA LYS A 130 -66.64 -35.73 -12.01
C LYS A 130 -66.82 -35.62 -13.52
N GLU A 131 -66.49 -34.46 -14.08
CA GLU A 131 -66.52 -34.20 -15.51
C GLU A 131 -65.12 -34.36 -16.07
N ASP A 132 -65.00 -35.09 -17.18
CA ASP A 132 -63.77 -35.13 -17.96
C ASP A 132 -63.63 -33.81 -18.71
N ILE A 133 -62.96 -32.85 -18.07
CA ILE A 133 -62.79 -31.51 -18.64
C ILE A 133 -61.96 -31.55 -19.92
N ARG A 134 -61.05 -32.53 -20.08
CA ARG A 134 -60.32 -32.72 -21.33
C ARG A 134 -61.31 -33.04 -22.45
N ALA A 135 -62.21 -33.98 -22.23
CA ALA A 135 -63.27 -34.31 -23.20
C ALA A 135 -64.22 -33.13 -23.44
N VAL A 136 -64.60 -32.38 -22.40
CA VAL A 136 -65.46 -31.18 -22.55
C VAL A 136 -64.77 -30.10 -23.38
N MET A 137 -63.49 -29.82 -23.11
CA MET A 137 -62.71 -28.84 -23.85
C MET A 137 -62.50 -29.24 -25.31
N ILE A 138 -62.12 -30.50 -25.57
CA ILE A 138 -61.98 -31.03 -26.93
C ILE A 138 -63.30 -30.87 -27.69
N ASN A 139 -64.43 -31.23 -27.07
CA ASN A 139 -65.74 -31.10 -27.69
C ASN A 139 -66.15 -29.64 -27.93
N LEU A 140 -65.91 -28.74 -26.97
CA LEU A 140 -66.21 -27.31 -27.15
C LEU A 140 -65.38 -26.69 -28.27
N ILE A 141 -64.09 -27.03 -28.37
CA ILE A 141 -63.19 -26.56 -29.42
C ILE A 141 -63.59 -27.16 -30.76
N ALA A 142 -63.87 -28.46 -30.82
CA ALA A 142 -64.37 -29.14 -32.01
C ALA A 142 -65.65 -28.49 -32.55
N VAL A 143 -66.58 -28.15 -31.65
CA VAL A 143 -67.82 -27.42 -31.99
C VAL A 143 -67.51 -26.01 -32.49
N ALA A 144 -66.66 -25.25 -31.78
CA ALA A 144 -66.34 -23.88 -32.15
C ALA A 144 -65.59 -23.77 -33.49
N LEU A 145 -64.69 -24.71 -33.75
CA LEU A 145 -63.87 -24.78 -34.97
C LEU A 145 -64.52 -25.59 -36.10
N GLN A 146 -65.69 -26.21 -35.85
CA GLN A 146 -66.39 -27.10 -36.78
C GLN A 146 -65.49 -28.23 -37.32
N LYS A 147 -64.63 -28.77 -36.46
CA LYS A 147 -63.71 -29.88 -36.75
C LYS A 147 -64.13 -31.13 -35.98
N PRO A 148 -63.79 -32.34 -36.45
CA PRO A 148 -64.03 -33.57 -35.68
C PRO A 148 -63.21 -33.58 -34.39
N SER A 149 -63.81 -34.01 -33.28
CA SER A 149 -63.17 -34.05 -31.96
C SER A 149 -61.86 -34.86 -31.94
N SER A 150 -61.74 -35.90 -32.77
CA SER A 150 -60.52 -36.71 -32.89
C SER A 150 -59.34 -35.94 -33.50
N GLU A 151 -59.62 -34.99 -34.40
CA GLU A 151 -58.58 -34.13 -34.98
C GLU A 151 -58.08 -33.14 -33.93
N ILE A 152 -59.00 -32.52 -33.19
CA ILE A 152 -58.66 -31.62 -32.08
C ILE A 152 -57.89 -32.35 -30.97
N GLU A 153 -58.29 -33.59 -30.64
CA GLU A 153 -57.58 -34.40 -29.65
C GLU A 153 -56.13 -34.67 -30.06
N SER A 154 -55.90 -35.03 -31.34
CA SER A 154 -54.56 -35.24 -31.86
C SER A 154 -53.72 -33.95 -31.89
N GLU A 155 -54.32 -32.82 -32.27
CA GLU A 155 -53.65 -31.51 -32.26
C GLU A 155 -53.26 -31.09 -30.83
N VAL A 156 -54.16 -31.29 -29.86
CA VAL A 156 -53.89 -31.02 -28.44
C VAL A 156 -52.76 -31.91 -27.93
N ASP A 157 -52.80 -33.21 -28.21
CA ASP A 157 -51.76 -34.15 -27.76
C ASP A 157 -50.38 -33.86 -28.39
N GLU A 158 -50.34 -33.27 -29.58
CA GLU A 158 -49.11 -32.85 -30.24
C GLU A 158 -48.49 -31.60 -29.59
N VAL A 159 -49.32 -30.66 -29.11
CA VAL A 159 -48.86 -29.43 -28.42
C VAL A 159 -48.30 -29.70 -27.02
N TYR A 160 -48.74 -30.77 -26.35
CA TYR A 160 -48.33 -31.13 -24.99
C TYR A 160 -47.26 -32.24 -24.90
N LYS A 161 -46.69 -32.66 -26.04
CA LYS A 161 -45.45 -33.46 -26.10
C LYS A 161 -44.22 -32.61 -25.79
#